data_AF-A0A963KM96-F1
#
_entry.id   AF-A0A963KM96-F1
#
_cell.length_a   1.000
_cell.length_b   1.000
_cell.length_c   1.000
_cell.angle_alpha   90.00
_cell.angle_beta   90.00
_cell.angle_gamma   90.00
#
_symmetry.space_group_name_H-M   'P 1'
#
loop_
_entity.id
_entity.type
_entity.pdbx_description
1 polymer ?
#
loop_
_entity_poly.entity_id
_entity_poly.type
_entity_poly.pdbx_seq_one_letter_code
_entity_poly.pdbx_strand_id
1 'polypeptide(L)' 'VLARGYRERCPNVAALLSNLRFTAEMQSHVMVPILEKGRPHAAARAYLQKNPSVVAPWLLGVTTIDGQDALAAVTAALRR' A
#
# COMPACT_ATOMS: atom_id res chain seq x y z
N VAL A 1 -13.18 -2.43 -6.58
CA VAL A 1 -13.94 -3.41 -7.39
C VAL A 1 -12.96 -4.40 -7.98
N LEU A 2 -13.28 -5.70 -8.00
CA LEU A 2 -12.43 -6.75 -8.58
C LEU A 2 -13.14 -7.39 -9.77
N ALA A 3 -12.37 -7.85 -10.76
CA ALA A 3 -12.93 -8.66 -11.84
C ALA A 3 -13.51 -9.98 -11.29
N ARG A 4 -14.54 -10.52 -11.97
CA ARG A 4 -15.12 -11.83 -11.62
C ARG A 4 -14.02 -12.89 -11.60
N GLY A 5 -13.98 -13.71 -10.56
CA GLY A 5 -12.99 -14.77 -10.43
C GLY A 5 -11.59 -14.31 -9.98
N TYR A 6 -11.36 -13.02 -9.73
CA TYR A 6 -10.01 -12.53 -9.35
C TYR A 6 -9.63 -12.94 -7.93
N ARG A 7 -10.59 -13.00 -7.01
CA ARG A 7 -10.35 -13.35 -5.61
C ARG A 7 -9.88 -14.80 -5.47
N GLU A 8 -10.46 -15.69 -6.27
CA GLU A 8 -10.17 -17.12 -6.31
C GLU A 8 -8.83 -17.40 -7.00
N ARG A 9 -8.54 -16.67 -8.09
CA ARG A 9 -7.26 -16.81 -8.81
C ARG A 9 -6.08 -16.17 -8.09
N CYS A 10 -6.31 -15.10 -7.35
CA CYS A 10 -5.25 -14.30 -6.71
C CYS A 10 -5.60 -13.97 -5.24
N PRO A 11 -5.69 -14.97 -4.36
CA PRO A 11 -6.17 -14.78 -2.99
C PRO A 11 -5.28 -13.83 -2.16
N ASN A 12 -3.95 -13.90 -2.31
CA ASN A 12 -3.02 -13.02 -1.61
C ASN A 12 -3.21 -11.54 -1.99
N VAL A 13 -3.34 -11.26 -3.29
CA VAL A 13 -3.59 -9.89 -3.78
C VAL A 13 -4.99 -9.44 -3.39
N ALA A 14 -5.97 -10.33 -3.42
CA ALA A 14 -7.33 -10.00 -3.01
C ALA A 14 -7.43 -9.67 -1.51
N ALA A 15 -6.61 -10.28 -0.66
CA ALA A 15 -6.47 -9.90 0.75
C ALA A 15 -5.96 -8.47 0.88
N LEU A 16 -4.84 -8.14 0.22
CA LEU A 16 -4.31 -6.77 0.18
C LEU A 16 -5.38 -5.76 -0.26
N LEU A 17 -6.04 -6.01 -1.39
CA LEU A 17 -7.05 -5.11 -1.93
C LEU A 17 -8.29 -4.99 -1.01
N SER A 18 -8.60 -6.02 -0.23
CA SER A 18 -9.70 -5.99 0.75
C SER A 18 -9.33 -5.18 2.00
N ASN A 19 -8.06 -5.19 2.38
CA ASN A 19 -7.53 -4.48 3.54
C ASN A 19 -7.22 -3.00 3.27
N LEU A 20 -7.01 -2.62 2.00
CA LEU A 20 -6.72 -1.23 1.62
C LEU A 20 -7.84 -0.29 2.09
N ARG A 21 -7.48 0.59 3.03
CA ARG A 21 -8.33 1.66 3.54
C ARG A 21 -7.53 2.95 3.53
N PHE A 22 -8.18 4.01 3.07
CA PHE A 22 -7.60 5.34 3.05
C PHE A 22 -8.42 6.30 3.90
N THR A 23 -7.74 7.23 4.56
CA THR A 23 -8.36 8.36 5.25
C THR A 23 -8.29 9.61 4.37
N ALA A 24 -9.24 10.54 4.56
CA ALA A 24 -9.24 11.82 3.85
C ALA A 24 -7.95 12.62 4.13
N GLU A 25 -7.44 12.54 5.35
CA GLU A 25 -6.17 13.15 5.76
C GLU A 25 -5.00 12.60 4.93
N MET A 26 -4.83 11.27 4.85
CA MET A 26 -3.79 10.65 4.03
C MET A 26 -3.90 11.08 2.57
N GLN A 27 -5.11 11.04 2.00
CA GLN A 27 -5.33 11.46 0.62
C GLN A 27 -4.92 12.92 0.39
N SER A 28 -5.31 13.81 1.31
CA SER A 28 -4.95 15.23 1.24
C SER A 28 -3.44 15.45 1.30
N HIS A 29 -2.74 14.78 2.23
CA HIS A 29 -1.28 14.88 2.35
C HIS A 29 -0.55 14.41 1.09
N VAL A 30 -1.03 13.35 0.43
CA VAL A 30 -0.42 12.84 -0.80
C VAL A 30 -0.76 13.74 -1.99
N MET A 31 -1.95 14.35 -2.03
CA MET A 31 -2.40 15.18 -3.15
C MET A 31 -1.68 16.54 -3.24
N VAL A 32 -1.35 17.19 -2.11
CA VAL A 32 -0.66 18.49 -2.10
C VAL A 32 0.58 18.52 -3.01
N PRO A 33 1.60 17.65 -2.81
CA PRO A 33 2.79 17.67 -3.67
C PRO A 33 2.50 17.28 -5.13
N ILE A 34 1.43 16.54 -5.41
CA ILE A 34 1.04 16.17 -6.78
C ILE A 34 0.49 17.39 -7.52
N LEU A 35 -0.34 18.20 -6.84
CA LEU A 35 -0.87 19.45 -7.40
C LEU A 35 0.24 20.47 -7.69
N GLU A 36 1.34 20.41 -6.93
CA GLU A 36 2.56 21.19 -7.16
C GLU A 36 3.49 20.59 -8.24
N LYS A 37 2.96 19.76 -9.14
CA LYS A 37 3.70 19.07 -10.22
C LYS A 37 4.70 18.01 -9.74
N GLY A 38 4.59 17.55 -8.50
CA GLY A 38 5.32 16.39 -8.00
C GLY A 38 4.86 15.08 -8.66
N ARG A 39 5.76 14.09 -8.72
CA ARG A 39 5.44 12.75 -9.24
C ARG A 39 4.55 11.99 -8.24
N PRO A 40 3.38 11.46 -8.64
CA PRO A 40 2.46 10.75 -7.73
C PRO A 40 3.11 9.60 -6.95
N HIS A 41 3.95 8.81 -7.62
CA HIS A 41 4.66 7.71 -6.99
C HIS A 41 5.66 8.21 -5.91
N ALA A 42 6.34 9.32 -6.17
CA ALA A 42 7.27 9.90 -5.21
C ALA A 42 6.53 10.48 -3.99
N ALA A 43 5.39 11.15 -4.21
CA ALA A 43 4.54 11.66 -3.14
C ALA A 43 4.00 10.54 -2.23
N ALA A 44 3.47 9.46 -2.83
CA ALA A 44 3.00 8.29 -2.09
C ALA A 44 4.14 7.64 -1.29
N ARG A 45 5.31 7.41 -1.90
CA ARG A 45 6.47 6.84 -1.21
C ARG A 45 6.91 7.70 -0.03
N ALA A 46 7.01 9.03 -0.22
CA ALA A 46 7.39 9.95 0.84
C ALA A 46 6.38 9.95 2.00
N TYR A 47 5.08 9.85 1.71
CA TYR A 47 4.05 9.71 2.74
C TYR A 47 4.20 8.40 3.53
N LEU A 48 4.39 7.26 2.85
CA LEU A 48 4.56 5.96 3.49
C LEU A 48 5.85 5.87 4.32
N GLN A 49 6.93 6.53 3.88
CA GLN A 49 8.17 6.64 4.66
C GLN A 49 7.97 7.40 5.97
N LYS A 50 7.16 8.46 5.96
CA LYS A 50 6.84 9.26 7.16
C LYS A 50 5.81 8.57 8.07
N ASN A 51 4.96 7.71 7.50
CA ASN A 51 3.85 7.07 8.21
C ASN A 51 3.89 5.54 8.02
N PRO A 52 4.96 4.84 8.44
CA PRO A 52 5.11 3.41 8.15
C PRO A 52 4.05 2.54 8.81
N SER A 53 3.39 3.00 9.87
CA SER A 53 2.32 2.25 10.55
C SER A 53 1.07 2.04 9.68
N VAL A 54 0.85 2.87 8.66
CA VAL A 54 -0.37 2.79 7.81
C VAL A 54 -0.42 1.53 6.96
N VAL A 55 0.74 0.92 6.67
CA VAL A 55 0.81 -0.28 5.82
C VAL A 55 0.52 -1.56 6.58
N ALA A 56 0.69 -1.59 7.91
CA ALA A 56 0.50 -2.81 8.69
C ALA A 56 -0.93 -3.38 8.59
N PRO A 57 -2.01 -2.58 8.70
CA PRO A 57 -3.37 -3.08 8.48
C PRO A 57 -3.60 -3.59 7.06
N TRP A 58 -2.96 -2.99 6.05
CA TRP A 58 -3.11 -3.41 4.65
C TRP A 58 -2.51 -4.79 4.39
N LEU A 59 -1.46 -5.14 5.15
CA LEU A 59 -0.68 -6.36 4.96
C LEU A 59 -1.14 -7.53 5.86
N LEU A 60 -2.24 -7.39 6.59
CA LEU A 60 -2.80 -8.49 7.39
C LEU A 60 -3.17 -9.69 6.51
N GLY A 61 -2.49 -10.82 6.75
CA GLY A 61 -2.68 -12.04 5.96
C GLY A 61 -2.11 -11.97 4.54
N VAL A 62 -1.25 -10.99 4.25
CA VAL A 62 -0.56 -10.82 2.96
C VAL A 62 0.88 -11.30 3.09
N THR A 63 1.35 -12.05 2.10
CA THR A 63 2.75 -12.48 1.96
C THR A 63 3.39 -11.86 0.73
N THR A 64 4.73 -11.92 0.65
CA THR A 64 5.45 -11.65 -0.59
C THR A 64 5.19 -12.75 -1.63
N ILE A 65 5.66 -12.54 -2.87
CA ILE A 65 5.48 -13.52 -3.96
C ILE A 65 6.12 -14.87 -3.63
N ASP A 66 7.25 -14.85 -2.93
CA ASP A 66 8.00 -15.99 -2.41
C ASP A 66 7.54 -16.46 -1.01
N GLY A 67 6.39 -15.97 -0.53
CA GLY A 67 5.75 -16.44 0.70
C GLY A 67 6.33 -15.90 2.01
N GLN A 68 7.19 -14.88 1.96
CA GLN A 68 7.81 -14.26 3.13
C GLN A 68 6.91 -13.21 3.78
N ASP A 69 7.32 -12.72 4.95
CA ASP A 69 6.62 -11.68 5.71
C ASP A 69 6.55 -10.36 4.91
N ALA A 70 5.32 -9.96 4.56
CA ALA A 70 5.11 -8.78 3.73
C ALA A 70 5.44 -7.47 4.48
N LEU A 71 5.21 -7.42 5.79
CA LEU A 71 5.45 -6.21 6.58
C LEU A 71 6.94 -5.89 6.66
N ALA A 72 7.78 -6.89 6.94
CA ALA A 72 9.23 -6.76 6.94
C ALA A 72 9.75 -6.33 5.56
N ALA A 73 9.26 -6.96 4.48
CA ALA A 73 9.65 -6.63 3.12
C ALA A 73 9.30 -5.18 2.73
N VAL A 74 8.06 -4.74 3.00
CA VAL A 74 7.61 -3.37 2.71
C VAL A 74 8.38 -2.35 3.56
N THR A 75 8.57 -2.64 4.86
CA THR A 75 9.31 -1.73 5.75
C THR A 75 10.76 -1.57 5.29
N ALA A 76 11.41 -2.65 4.84
CA ALA A 76 12.74 -2.58 4.26
C ALA A 76 12.76 -1.77 2.95
N ALA A 77 11.76 -1.94 2.08
CA ALA A 77 11.67 -1.20 0.82
C ALA A 77 11.39 0.30 1.00
N LEU A 78 10.65 0.68 2.05
CA LEU A 78 10.39 2.07 2.39
C LEU A 78 11.63 2.78 2.95
N ARG A 79 12.53 2.07 3.65
CA ARG A 79 13.76 2.66 4.18
C ARG A 79 14.85 2.93 3.12
N ARG A 80 14.74 2.33 1.94
CA ARG A 80 15.62 2.58 0.80
C ARG A 80 15.25 3.87 0.08
#